data_AF-G8YRK1-F1
#
_entry.id   AF-G8YRK1-F1
#
_cell.length_a   1.000
_cell.length_b   1.000
_cell.length_c   1.000
_cell.angle_alpha   90.00
_cell.angle_beta   90.00
_cell.angle_gamma   90.00
#
_symmetry.space_group_name_H-M   'P 1'
#
loop_
_entity.id
_entity.type
_entity.pdbx_description
1 polymer ?
#
loop_
_entity_poly.entity_id
_entity_poly.type
_entity_poly.pdbx_seq_one_letter_code
_entity_poly.pdbx_strand_id
1 'polypeptide(L)'
;MDLSENAKLLHSRMVALPSSTLFGQEDLQKFLNTTKSADLLEAAQELINKKLLKLVKQGDELMFQATSMSEASKITSMSEDEAMIYSYIEASGREGIWTKTLKAKTNLHQHIVVRCLKSLEGQRYIKSIKSVKHPTRKIYMLYNLQPSIEVTGGPWFTDSELDTEFIDSLLKVVWRFIASKSYPTVFQAPSSNVNIVQASFPTTHNGFASLASIVDFIANANITTVDLAINDVRSLCEVLVYDEKIEPVEHMIDSYKVTWSSILEAGYGRDYENPSNEAFISPKLKSLAAPKHFSIFDSYSVIDSALADDKDLVYFDSWIYD
;
A
#
# COMPACT_ATOMS: atom_id res chain seq x y z
N MET A 1 -23.66 -37.73 0.42
CA MET A 1 -24.51 -37.18 1.51
C MET A 1 -25.93 -37.61 1.22
N ASP A 2 -26.49 -38.51 2.02
CA ASP A 2 -27.90 -38.92 1.91
C ASP A 2 -28.78 -37.84 2.51
N LEU A 3 -29.11 -36.83 1.71
CA LEU A 3 -30.12 -35.81 2.02
C LEU A 3 -31.47 -36.27 1.47
N SER A 4 -32.55 -36.05 2.21
CA SER A 4 -33.91 -36.18 1.71
C SER A 4 -34.10 -35.35 0.42
N GLU A 5 -34.92 -35.82 -0.53
CA GLU A 5 -35.16 -35.08 -1.78
C GLU A 5 -35.71 -33.67 -1.53
N ASN A 6 -36.56 -33.53 -0.51
CA ASN A 6 -37.08 -32.24 -0.07
C ASN A 6 -35.97 -31.32 0.44
N ALA A 7 -35.03 -31.86 1.22
CA ALA A 7 -33.89 -31.11 1.74
C ALA A 7 -32.93 -30.65 0.63
N LYS A 8 -32.68 -31.50 -0.38
CA LYS A 8 -31.88 -31.14 -1.56
C LYS A 8 -32.55 -30.05 -2.40
N LEU A 9 -33.85 -30.20 -2.66
CA LEU A 9 -34.63 -29.21 -3.41
C LEU A 9 -34.59 -27.85 -2.69
N LEU A 10 -34.85 -27.84 -1.39
CA LEU A 10 -34.82 -26.63 -0.58
C LEU A 10 -33.43 -25.96 -0.62
N HIS A 11 -32.36 -26.70 -0.36
CA HIS A 11 -31.00 -26.17 -0.40
C HIS A 11 -30.64 -25.61 -1.78
N SER A 12 -30.98 -26.33 -2.86
CA SER A 12 -30.70 -25.87 -4.23
C SER A 12 -31.39 -24.55 -4.58
N ARG A 13 -32.63 -24.35 -4.13
CA ARG A 13 -33.38 -23.12 -4.36
C ARG A 13 -32.86 -21.95 -3.54
N MET A 14 -32.45 -22.22 -2.29
CA MET A 14 -31.87 -21.17 -1.45
C MET A 14 -30.47 -20.75 -1.91
N VAL A 15 -29.67 -21.67 -2.47
CA VAL A 15 -28.34 -21.39 -3.03
C VAL A 15 -28.42 -20.65 -4.38
N ALA A 16 -29.52 -20.80 -5.12
CA ALA A 16 -29.73 -20.06 -6.38
C ALA A 16 -29.94 -18.55 -6.15
N LEU A 17 -30.27 -18.14 -4.93
CA LEU A 17 -30.43 -16.76 -4.52
C LEU A 17 -29.13 -16.23 -3.86
N PRO A 18 -28.91 -14.91 -3.82
CA PRO A 18 -27.68 -14.34 -3.24
C PRO A 18 -27.47 -14.80 -1.79
N SER A 19 -26.23 -15.08 -1.39
CA SER A 19 -25.87 -15.57 -0.04
C SER A 19 -26.24 -14.63 1.12
N SER A 20 -26.61 -13.38 0.82
CA SER A 20 -27.09 -12.39 1.78
C SER A 20 -28.61 -12.41 1.99
N THR A 21 -29.38 -13.18 1.22
CA THR A 21 -30.84 -13.25 1.39
C THR A 21 -31.19 -14.09 2.61
N LEU A 22 -31.97 -13.49 3.50
CA LEU A 22 -32.53 -14.14 4.67
C LEU A 22 -33.92 -14.66 4.30
N PHE A 23 -34.19 -15.91 4.67
CA PHE A 23 -35.44 -16.58 4.34
C PHE A 23 -36.31 -16.73 5.59
N GLY A 24 -37.55 -16.24 5.50
CA GLY A 24 -38.56 -16.48 6.53
C GLY A 24 -39.20 -17.86 6.38
N GLN A 25 -40.02 -18.24 7.36
CA GLN A 25 -40.76 -19.50 7.33
C GLN A 25 -41.72 -19.58 6.12
N GLU A 26 -42.34 -18.47 5.74
CA GLU A 26 -43.25 -18.41 4.58
C GLU A 26 -42.53 -18.69 3.26
N ASP A 27 -41.28 -18.26 3.13
CA ASP A 27 -40.50 -18.44 1.91
C ASP A 27 -40.05 -19.89 1.76
N LEU A 28 -39.63 -20.53 2.86
CA LEU A 28 -39.35 -21.97 2.87
C LEU A 28 -40.59 -22.79 2.45
N GLN A 29 -41.78 -22.35 2.86
CA GLN A 29 -43.04 -23.00 2.51
C GLN A 29 -43.37 -22.87 1.02
N LYS A 30 -43.12 -21.68 0.43
CA LYS A 30 -43.22 -21.46 -1.02
C LYS A 30 -42.22 -22.32 -1.80
N PHE A 31 -40.99 -22.49 -1.30
CA PHE A 31 -39.97 -23.27 -2.00
C PHE A 31 -40.26 -24.77 -2.04
N LEU A 32 -40.91 -25.32 -1.01
CA LEU A 32 -41.27 -26.74 -0.91
C LEU A 32 -42.66 -27.08 -1.47
N ASN A 33 -43.47 -26.08 -1.88
CA ASN A 33 -44.85 -26.27 -2.33
C ASN A 33 -45.68 -27.18 -1.39
N THR A 34 -45.42 -27.13 -0.08
CA THR A 34 -45.98 -28.07 0.89
C THR A 34 -46.71 -27.32 2.00
N THR A 35 -47.97 -27.70 2.27
CA THR A 35 -48.82 -27.10 3.31
C THR A 35 -48.54 -27.65 4.71
N LYS A 36 -47.85 -28.79 4.82
CA LYS A 36 -47.53 -29.43 6.09
C LYS A 36 -46.26 -28.84 6.71
N SER A 37 -46.41 -28.19 7.86
CA SER A 37 -45.33 -27.58 8.63
C SER A 37 -44.33 -28.62 9.18
N ALA A 38 -44.77 -29.84 9.43
CA ALA A 38 -43.95 -30.92 9.99
C ALA A 38 -42.84 -31.38 9.04
N ASP A 39 -43.17 -31.63 7.78
CA ASP A 39 -42.21 -32.09 6.75
C ASP A 39 -41.15 -31.01 6.44
N LEU A 40 -41.54 -29.73 6.56
CA LEU A 40 -40.64 -28.58 6.43
C LEU A 40 -39.65 -28.51 7.60
N LEU A 41 -40.15 -28.65 8.83
CA LEU A 41 -39.32 -28.68 10.04
C LEU A 41 -38.33 -29.84 10.01
N GLU A 42 -38.76 -31.02 9.57
CA GLU A 42 -37.88 -32.19 9.44
C GLU A 42 -36.77 -31.96 8.39
N ALA A 43 -37.12 -31.45 7.20
CA ALA A 43 -36.14 -31.11 6.18
C ALA A 43 -35.19 -29.97 6.61
N ALA A 44 -35.72 -28.94 7.29
CA ALA A 44 -34.92 -27.85 7.82
C ALA A 44 -33.97 -28.33 8.93
N GLN A 45 -34.43 -29.18 9.83
CA GLN A 45 -33.62 -29.77 10.90
C GLN A 45 -32.53 -30.68 10.33
N GLU A 46 -32.83 -31.46 9.28
CA GLU A 46 -31.82 -32.25 8.56
C GLU A 46 -30.70 -31.38 7.98
N LEU A 47 -31.07 -30.25 7.37
CA LEU A 47 -30.14 -29.29 6.81
C LEU A 47 -29.33 -28.54 7.89
N ILE A 48 -29.94 -28.21 9.03
CA ILE A 48 -29.25 -27.61 10.18
C ILE A 48 -28.24 -28.59 10.78
N ASN A 49 -28.63 -29.87 10.93
CA ASN A 49 -27.74 -30.92 11.44
C ASN A 49 -26.52 -31.10 10.52
N LYS A 50 -26.71 -30.98 9.21
CA LYS A 50 -25.63 -31.01 8.21
C LYS A 50 -24.94 -29.65 7.99
N LYS A 51 -25.24 -28.64 8.80
CA LYS A 51 -24.66 -27.27 8.74
C LYS A 51 -24.85 -26.56 7.39
N LEU A 52 -25.80 -27.01 6.58
CA LEU A 52 -26.18 -26.39 5.30
C LEU A 52 -27.12 -25.19 5.50
N LEU A 53 -27.70 -25.08 6.68
CA LEU A 53 -28.59 -24.00 7.10
C LEU A 53 -28.10 -23.36 8.40
N LYS A 54 -27.96 -22.03 8.40
CA LYS A 54 -27.62 -21.22 9.56
C LYS A 54 -28.85 -20.45 10.02
N LEU A 55 -29.10 -20.48 11.33
CA LEU A 55 -30.16 -19.70 11.96
C LEU A 55 -29.62 -18.31 12.30
N VAL A 56 -30.28 -17.27 11.79
CA VAL A 56 -29.95 -15.87 12.05
C VAL A 56 -31.19 -15.19 12.62
N LYS A 57 -31.07 -14.59 13.81
CA LYS A 57 -32.17 -13.82 14.40
C LYS A 57 -32.11 -12.39 13.86
N GLN A 58 -33.16 -11.95 13.15
CA GLN A 58 -33.31 -10.57 12.68
C GLN A 58 -34.50 -9.94 13.41
N GLY A 59 -34.23 -9.09 14.40
CA GLY A 59 -35.30 -8.55 15.25
C GLY A 59 -35.91 -9.64 16.13
N ASP A 60 -37.23 -9.83 16.05
CA ASP A 60 -37.96 -10.87 16.79
C ASP A 60 -38.24 -12.13 15.96
N GLU A 61 -37.89 -12.13 14.67
CA GLU A 61 -38.12 -13.26 13.77
C GLU A 61 -36.84 -14.09 13.53
N LEU A 62 -37.03 -15.41 13.46
CA LEU A 62 -35.98 -16.37 13.11
C LEU A 62 -35.91 -16.50 11.59
N MET A 63 -34.77 -16.08 11.04
CA MET A 63 -34.50 -16.17 9.62
C MET A 63 -33.48 -17.28 9.35
N PHE A 64 -33.60 -17.87 8.17
CA PHE A 64 -32.75 -18.95 7.70
C PHE A 64 -31.80 -18.42 6.63
N GLN A 65 -30.51 -18.73 6.77
CA GLN A 65 -29.49 -18.42 5.78
C GLN A 65 -28.91 -19.71 5.23
N ALA A 66 -28.92 -19.88 3.91
CA ALA A 66 -28.31 -21.04 3.28
C ALA A 66 -26.78 -20.87 3.23
N THR A 67 -26.09 -21.92 3.68
CA THR A 67 -24.62 -22.02 3.61
C THR A 67 -24.25 -22.78 2.34
N SER A 68 -23.16 -22.37 1.68
CA SER A 68 -22.68 -23.11 0.50
C SER A 68 -22.30 -24.55 0.85
N MET A 69 -22.47 -25.49 -0.08
CA MET A 69 -22.11 -26.89 0.15
C MET A 69 -20.61 -27.06 0.49
N SER A 70 -19.76 -26.17 -0.05
CA SER A 70 -18.34 -26.08 0.30
C SER A 70 -18.10 -25.64 1.73
N GLU A 71 -18.79 -24.63 2.24
CA GLU A 71 -18.63 -24.15 3.62
C GLU A 71 -19.20 -25.14 4.63
N ALA A 72 -20.35 -25.74 4.32
CA ALA A 72 -20.94 -26.78 5.16
C ALA A 72 -19.99 -27.98 5.29
N SER A 73 -19.38 -28.43 4.18
CA SER A 73 -18.39 -29.52 4.22
C SER A 73 -17.16 -29.17 5.06
N LYS A 74 -16.69 -27.91 5.00
CA LYS A 74 -15.59 -27.44 5.86
C LYS A 74 -15.97 -27.53 7.33
N ILE A 75 -17.13 -27.00 7.71
CA ILE A 75 -17.60 -26.98 9.11
C ILE A 75 -17.89 -28.40 9.61
N THR A 76 -18.45 -29.29 8.79
CA THR A 76 -18.70 -30.69 9.17
C THR A 76 -17.41 -31.49 9.38
N SER A 77 -16.33 -31.14 8.67
CA SER A 77 -15.01 -31.78 8.86
C SER A 77 -14.28 -31.32 10.13
N MET A 78 -14.71 -30.20 10.73
CA MET A 78 -14.06 -29.60 11.90
C MET A 78 -14.57 -30.19 13.22
N SER A 79 -13.69 -30.21 14.22
CA SER A 79 -14.09 -30.41 15.63
C SER A 79 -14.94 -29.23 16.11
N GLU A 80 -15.73 -29.42 17.18
CA GLU A 80 -16.55 -28.37 17.78
C GLU A 80 -15.71 -27.16 18.23
N ASP A 81 -14.54 -27.42 18.84
CA ASP A 81 -13.58 -26.38 19.24
C ASP A 81 -13.00 -25.62 18.03
N GLU A 82 -12.75 -26.34 16.93
CA GLU A 82 -12.21 -25.76 15.69
C GLU A 82 -13.26 -24.90 14.99
N ALA A 83 -14.52 -25.36 14.94
CA ALA A 83 -15.65 -24.61 14.39
C ALA A 83 -15.90 -23.32 15.19
N MET A 84 -15.78 -23.37 16.52
CA MET A 84 -15.88 -22.19 17.37
C MET A 84 -14.76 -21.19 17.07
N ILE A 85 -13.50 -21.63 17.02
CA ILE A 85 -12.36 -20.76 16.68
C ILE A 85 -12.51 -20.16 15.28
N TYR A 86 -12.90 -20.97 14.30
CA TYR A 86 -13.12 -20.54 12.92
C TYR A 86 -14.18 -19.44 12.85
N SER A 87 -15.30 -19.59 13.58
CA SER A 87 -16.36 -18.57 13.61
C SER A 87 -15.89 -17.21 14.16
N TYR A 88 -14.99 -17.20 15.15
CA TYR A 88 -14.41 -15.96 15.68
C TYR A 88 -13.42 -15.30 14.72
N ILE A 89 -12.70 -16.11 13.92
CA ILE A 89 -11.78 -15.62 12.88
C ILE A 89 -12.58 -15.10 11.67
N GLU A 90 -13.69 -15.75 11.32
CA GLU A 90 -14.60 -15.28 10.29
C GLU A 90 -15.24 -13.94 10.69
N ALA A 91 -15.64 -13.81 11.95
CA ALA A 91 -16.21 -12.57 12.49
C ALA A 91 -15.21 -11.39 12.56
N SER A 92 -13.90 -11.65 12.59
CA SER A 92 -12.89 -10.57 12.62
C SER A 92 -12.55 -10.01 11.23
N GLY A 93 -12.96 -10.68 10.16
CA GLY A 93 -12.81 -10.16 8.80
C GLY A 93 -11.37 -9.78 8.44
N ARG A 94 -11.19 -8.59 7.85
CA ARG A 94 -9.93 -8.16 7.20
C ARG A 94 -8.83 -7.76 8.18
N GLU A 95 -9.17 -7.45 9.42
CA GLU A 95 -8.19 -7.11 10.47
C GLU A 95 -7.57 -8.37 11.09
N GLY A 96 -8.28 -9.50 11.01
CA GLY A 96 -7.90 -10.73 11.67
C GLY A 96 -8.03 -10.65 13.19
N ILE A 97 -7.64 -11.73 13.89
CA ILE A 97 -7.71 -11.81 15.35
C ILE A 97 -6.36 -12.21 15.95
N TRP A 98 -5.97 -11.50 17.01
CA TRP A 98 -4.78 -11.84 17.78
C TRP A 98 -5.00 -13.06 18.67
N THR A 99 -3.99 -13.95 18.77
CA THR A 99 -4.06 -15.17 19.58
C THR A 99 -4.49 -14.98 21.03
N LYS A 100 -4.02 -13.92 21.71
CA LYS A 100 -4.43 -13.65 23.10
C LYS A 100 -5.90 -13.23 23.19
N THR A 101 -6.37 -12.41 22.26
CA THR A 101 -7.78 -12.01 22.16
C THR A 101 -8.68 -13.21 21.84
N LEU A 102 -8.22 -14.08 20.93
CA LEU A 102 -8.94 -15.32 20.59
C LEU A 102 -9.08 -16.23 21.82
N LYS A 103 -8.00 -16.43 22.59
CA LYS A 103 -8.04 -17.20 23.84
C LYS A 103 -9.02 -16.61 24.85
N ALA A 104 -9.00 -15.28 25.03
CA ALA A 104 -9.90 -14.59 25.95
C ALA A 104 -11.38 -14.75 25.56
N LYS A 105 -11.68 -14.78 24.24
CA LYS A 105 -13.04 -14.97 23.74
C LYS A 105 -13.53 -16.41 23.81
N THR A 106 -12.67 -17.39 23.54
CA THR A 106 -13.06 -18.81 23.54
C THR A 106 -13.07 -19.42 24.94
N ASN A 107 -12.39 -18.81 25.92
CA ASN A 107 -12.18 -19.36 27.27
C ASN A 107 -11.60 -20.79 27.27
N LEU A 108 -10.87 -21.15 26.20
CA LEU A 108 -10.22 -22.45 26.05
C LEU A 108 -8.79 -22.44 26.59
N HIS A 109 -8.30 -23.62 26.97
CA HIS A 109 -6.92 -23.78 27.40
C HIS A 109 -5.95 -23.47 26.24
N GLN A 110 -4.81 -22.85 26.54
CA GLN A 110 -3.84 -22.40 25.54
C GLN A 110 -3.41 -23.51 24.58
N HIS A 111 -3.19 -24.72 25.10
CA HIS A 111 -2.75 -25.87 24.32
C HIS A 111 -3.80 -26.31 23.28
N ILE A 112 -5.09 -26.21 23.61
CA ILE A 112 -6.19 -26.56 22.71
C ILE A 112 -6.26 -25.55 21.57
N VAL A 113 -6.22 -24.24 21.88
CA VAL A 113 -6.23 -23.16 20.88
C VAL A 113 -5.07 -23.30 19.89
N VAL A 114 -3.85 -23.58 20.37
CA VAL A 114 -2.68 -23.77 19.51
C VAL A 114 -2.83 -25.00 18.61
N ARG A 115 -3.37 -26.11 19.14
CA ARG A 115 -3.63 -27.32 18.35
C ARG A 115 -4.65 -27.07 17.24
N CYS A 116 -5.78 -26.44 17.56
CA CYS A 116 -6.83 -26.10 16.59
C CYS A 116 -6.31 -25.13 15.52
N LEU A 117 -5.56 -24.10 15.90
CA LEU A 117 -4.96 -23.17 14.93
C LEU A 117 -4.01 -23.87 13.95
N LYS A 118 -3.17 -24.80 14.44
CA LYS A 118 -2.29 -25.59 13.56
C LYS A 118 -3.06 -26.50 12.61
N SER A 119 -4.14 -27.12 13.09
CA SER A 119 -5.02 -27.95 12.26
C SER A 119 -5.70 -27.13 11.16
N LEU A 120 -6.28 -25.98 11.51
CA LEU A 120 -6.93 -25.05 10.58
C LEU A 120 -5.94 -24.43 9.58
N GLU A 121 -4.71 -24.14 9.99
CA GLU A 121 -3.62 -23.64 9.14
C GLU A 121 -3.14 -24.74 8.17
N GLY A 122 -3.03 -25.99 8.64
CA GLY A 122 -2.68 -27.15 7.81
C GLY A 122 -3.70 -27.44 6.72
N GLN A 123 -4.99 -27.23 7.01
CA GLN A 123 -6.08 -27.36 6.03
C GLN A 123 -6.23 -26.13 5.11
N ARG A 124 -5.40 -25.09 5.27
CA ARG A 124 -5.44 -23.82 4.53
C ARG A 124 -6.77 -23.07 4.64
N TYR A 125 -7.48 -23.21 5.75
CA TYR A 125 -8.68 -22.42 6.03
C TYR A 125 -8.35 -21.04 6.60
N ILE A 126 -7.28 -20.99 7.39
CA ILE A 126 -6.75 -19.76 7.96
C ILE A 126 -5.30 -19.57 7.52
N LYS A 127 -4.84 -18.32 7.54
CA LYS A 127 -3.44 -17.96 7.38
C LYS A 127 -2.99 -17.10 8.55
N SER A 128 -1.71 -17.21 8.90
CA SER A 128 -1.10 -16.34 9.89
C SER A 128 -0.46 -15.13 9.21
N ILE A 129 -0.70 -13.95 9.77
CA ILE A 129 -0.14 -12.67 9.32
C ILE A 129 0.57 -12.00 10.50
N LYS A 130 1.61 -11.24 10.18
CA LYS A 130 2.25 -10.33 11.13
C LYS A 130 1.65 -8.94 10.92
N SER A 131 1.50 -8.19 12.00
CA SER A 131 1.09 -6.79 11.92
C SER A 131 2.32 -5.90 11.86
N VAL A 132 2.32 -4.92 10.96
CA VAL A 132 3.37 -3.89 10.90
C VAL A 132 3.40 -3.05 12.19
N LYS A 133 2.24 -2.60 12.68
CA LYS A 133 2.14 -1.83 13.94
C LYS A 133 2.61 -2.62 15.16
N HIS A 134 2.40 -3.93 15.16
CA HIS A 134 2.70 -4.79 16.29
C HIS A 134 3.36 -6.12 15.86
N PRO A 135 4.68 -6.11 15.54
CA PRO A 135 5.37 -7.27 14.96
C PRO A 135 5.34 -8.53 15.84
N THR A 136 5.24 -8.36 17.17
CA THR A 136 5.20 -9.46 18.14
C THR A 136 3.83 -10.15 18.22
N ARG A 137 2.78 -9.59 17.61
CA ARG A 137 1.43 -10.15 17.66
C ARG A 137 1.21 -11.09 16.47
N LYS A 138 0.99 -12.37 16.75
CA LYS A 138 0.55 -13.35 15.75
C LYS A 138 -0.96 -13.20 15.51
N ILE A 139 -1.34 -12.70 14.34
CA ILE A 139 -2.73 -12.50 13.94
C ILE A 139 -3.12 -13.62 12.97
N TYR A 140 -4.34 -14.12 13.09
CA TYR A 140 -4.91 -15.09 12.15
C TYR A 140 -6.09 -14.48 11.42
N MET A 141 -6.21 -14.80 10.14
CA MET A 141 -7.32 -14.38 9.28
C MET A 141 -7.72 -15.52 8.34
N LEU A 142 -8.87 -15.40 7.68
CA LEU A 142 -9.29 -16.35 6.66
C LEU A 142 -8.33 -16.35 5.46
N TYR A 143 -8.14 -17.52 4.86
CA TYR A 143 -7.18 -17.69 3.76
C TYR A 143 -7.53 -16.86 2.52
N ASN A 144 -8.82 -16.86 2.16
CA ASN A 144 -9.37 -16.19 0.97
C ASN A 144 -9.46 -14.66 1.10
N LEU A 145 -9.25 -14.11 2.31
CA LEU A 145 -9.43 -12.68 2.55
C LEU A 145 -8.09 -11.95 2.44
N GLN A 146 -8.11 -10.74 1.88
CA GLN A 146 -6.93 -9.87 1.85
C GLN A 146 -6.89 -8.99 3.11
N PRO A 147 -5.73 -8.90 3.79
CA PRO A 147 -5.60 -8.08 5.00
C PRO A 147 -5.83 -6.60 4.69
N SER A 148 -6.29 -5.85 5.68
CA SER A 148 -6.46 -4.40 5.56
C SER A 148 -5.11 -3.67 5.56
N ILE A 149 -5.11 -2.45 4.98
CA ILE A 149 -3.96 -1.52 4.94
C ILE A 149 -3.41 -1.27 6.35
N GLU A 150 -4.27 -1.26 7.36
CA GLU A 150 -3.83 -1.05 8.74
C GLU A 150 -2.96 -2.18 9.31
N VAL A 151 -3.15 -3.41 8.80
CA VAL A 151 -2.37 -4.57 9.22
C VAL A 151 -1.12 -4.72 8.37
N THR A 152 -1.23 -4.51 7.05
CA THR A 152 -0.11 -4.62 6.09
C THR A 152 0.79 -3.41 6.05
N GLY A 153 0.35 -2.24 6.52
CA GLY A 153 1.12 -0.99 6.44
C GLY A 153 1.04 -0.29 5.07
N GLY A 154 0.20 -0.78 4.15
CA GLY A 154 0.06 -0.20 2.80
C GLY A 154 1.08 -0.74 1.80
N PRO A 155 1.27 -0.05 0.65
CA PRO A 155 2.10 -0.54 -0.46
C PRO A 155 3.61 -0.45 -0.21
N TRP A 156 4.02 0.19 0.89
CA TRP A 156 5.42 0.43 1.26
C TRP A 156 6.07 -0.74 2.02
N PHE A 157 5.31 -1.79 2.31
CA PHE A 157 5.77 -2.92 3.10
C PHE A 157 5.70 -4.21 2.32
N THR A 158 6.82 -4.93 2.32
CA THR A 158 6.95 -6.29 1.78
C THR A 158 7.26 -7.21 2.94
N ASP A 159 6.47 -8.28 3.14
CA ASP A 159 6.67 -9.27 4.20
C ASP A 159 6.84 -8.72 5.64
N SER A 160 6.18 -7.60 5.94
CA SER A 160 6.20 -6.88 7.24
C SER A 160 7.44 -6.03 7.50
N GLU A 161 8.28 -5.83 6.49
CA GLU A 161 9.42 -4.92 6.52
C GLU A 161 9.18 -3.77 5.54
N LEU A 162 9.70 -2.58 5.88
CA LEU A 162 9.57 -1.41 5.04
C LEU A 162 10.55 -1.54 3.87
N ASP A 163 10.03 -1.49 2.65
CA ASP A 163 10.80 -1.69 1.44
C ASP A 163 11.47 -0.37 1.02
N THR A 164 12.58 -0.03 1.69
CA THR A 164 13.31 1.22 1.44
C THR A 164 13.85 1.28 0.02
N GLU A 165 14.30 0.16 -0.54
CA GLU A 165 14.84 0.11 -1.90
C GLU A 165 13.76 0.42 -2.94
N PHE A 166 12.57 -0.15 -2.77
CA PHE A 166 11.42 0.19 -3.61
C PHE A 166 11.07 1.68 -3.51
N ILE A 167 10.96 2.22 -2.29
CA ILE A 167 10.65 3.64 -2.07
C ILE A 167 11.71 4.55 -2.71
N ASP A 168 12.99 4.29 -2.48
CA ASP A 168 14.09 5.09 -3.03
C ASP A 168 14.13 5.04 -4.56
N SER A 169 13.87 3.87 -5.14
CA SER A 169 13.79 3.72 -6.60
C SER A 169 12.65 4.55 -7.18
N LEU A 170 11.49 4.53 -6.52
CA LEU A 170 10.30 5.26 -6.96
C LEU A 170 10.48 6.78 -6.77
N LEU A 171 11.09 7.21 -5.67
CA LEU A 171 11.45 8.62 -5.43
C LEU A 171 12.36 9.15 -6.55
N LYS A 172 13.39 8.39 -6.96
CA LYS A 172 14.27 8.75 -8.09
C LYS A 172 13.52 8.88 -9.41
N VAL A 173 12.61 7.94 -9.69
CA VAL A 173 11.79 7.95 -10.90
C VAL A 173 10.86 9.16 -10.93
N VAL A 174 10.14 9.41 -9.82
CA VAL A 174 9.23 10.56 -9.68
C VAL A 174 10.01 11.86 -9.81
N TRP A 175 11.13 11.99 -9.10
CA TRP A 175 12.01 13.14 -9.21
C TRP A 175 12.47 13.38 -10.66
N ARG A 176 12.93 12.33 -11.36
CA ARG A 176 13.39 12.44 -12.75
C ARG A 176 12.26 12.88 -13.69
N PHE A 177 11.04 12.41 -13.48
CA PHE A 177 9.89 12.85 -14.25
C PHE A 177 9.58 14.33 -14.02
N ILE A 178 9.53 14.79 -12.76
CA ILE A 178 9.31 16.21 -12.42
C ILE A 178 10.44 17.07 -12.97
N ALA A 179 11.68 16.61 -12.89
CA ALA A 179 12.85 17.30 -13.41
C ALA A 179 12.76 17.48 -14.93
N SER A 180 12.37 16.44 -15.66
CA SER A 180 12.22 16.49 -17.12
C SER A 180 11.18 17.53 -17.58
N LYS A 181 10.14 17.77 -16.77
CA LYS A 181 9.11 18.79 -17.02
C LYS A 181 9.49 20.18 -16.54
N SER A 182 10.36 20.29 -15.55
CA SER A 182 10.79 21.58 -14.99
C SER A 182 11.97 22.18 -15.75
N TYR A 183 12.94 21.34 -16.14
CA TYR A 183 14.20 21.73 -16.78
C TYR A 183 14.54 20.76 -17.93
N PRO A 184 13.92 20.90 -19.11
CA PRO A 184 14.05 19.92 -20.20
C PRO A 184 15.42 19.94 -20.86
N THR A 185 16.13 21.07 -20.83
CA THR A 185 17.43 21.23 -21.49
C THR A 185 18.58 20.58 -20.71
N VAL A 186 18.41 20.37 -19.41
CA VAL A 186 19.41 19.79 -18.49
C VAL A 186 19.75 18.34 -18.84
N PHE A 187 18.78 17.60 -19.39
CA PHE A 187 18.96 16.20 -19.76
C PHE A 187 19.33 16.01 -21.23
N GLN A 188 19.41 17.10 -22.01
CA GLN A 188 19.75 17.06 -23.42
C GLN A 188 21.25 17.27 -23.60
N ALA A 189 21.84 16.53 -24.55
CA ALA A 189 23.24 16.72 -24.88
C ALA A 189 23.48 18.17 -25.39
N PRO A 190 24.60 18.80 -25.02
CA PRO A 190 24.98 20.13 -25.50
C PRO A 190 24.95 20.17 -27.04
N SER A 191 24.15 21.08 -27.58
CA SER A 191 24.07 21.33 -29.02
C SER A 191 23.88 22.81 -29.29
N SER A 192 24.14 23.27 -30.51
CA SER A 192 24.05 24.69 -30.88
C SER A 192 22.67 25.32 -30.65
N ASN A 193 21.61 24.49 -30.58
CA ASN A 193 20.22 24.95 -30.37
C ASN A 193 19.77 24.82 -28.90
N VAL A 194 20.61 24.28 -28.01
CA VAL A 194 20.28 24.06 -26.60
C VAL A 194 21.07 25.05 -25.75
N ASN A 195 20.35 25.88 -24.98
CA ASN A 195 21.00 26.76 -24.02
C ASN A 195 21.43 25.95 -22.79
N ILE A 196 22.73 25.70 -22.68
CA ILE A 196 23.35 24.96 -21.57
C ILE A 196 23.49 25.77 -20.29
N VAL A 197 23.20 27.08 -20.32
CA VAL A 197 23.32 27.95 -19.12
C VAL A 197 21.96 28.38 -18.58
N GLN A 198 20.98 28.61 -19.46
CA GLN A 198 19.60 28.87 -19.04
C GLN A 198 18.76 27.61 -19.24
N ALA A 199 18.62 26.86 -18.15
CA ALA A 199 17.84 25.64 -18.12
C ALA A 199 16.36 25.82 -17.78
N SER A 200 16.00 26.98 -17.21
CA SER A 200 14.65 27.26 -16.72
C SER A 200 13.72 27.79 -17.80
N PHE A 201 12.43 27.46 -17.66
CA PHE A 201 11.38 28.06 -18.46
C PHE A 201 11.11 29.53 -18.08
N PRO A 202 10.54 30.33 -18.99
CA PRO A 202 10.01 31.66 -18.67
C PRO A 202 8.92 31.61 -17.59
N THR A 203 8.71 32.72 -16.89
CA THR A 203 7.71 32.87 -15.81
C THR A 203 6.26 32.61 -16.26
N THR A 204 5.97 32.61 -17.56
CA THR A 204 4.66 32.32 -18.15
C THR A 204 4.39 30.82 -18.34
N HIS A 205 5.34 29.94 -18.03
CA HIS A 205 5.21 28.51 -18.25
C HIS A 205 4.34 27.85 -17.17
N ASN A 206 3.33 27.11 -17.62
CA ASN A 206 2.34 26.44 -16.78
C ASN A 206 2.42 24.91 -16.84
N GLY A 207 3.33 24.35 -17.63
CA GLY A 207 3.45 22.90 -17.89
C GLY A 207 4.18 22.11 -16.80
N PHE A 208 4.02 22.47 -15.53
CA PHE A 208 4.66 21.76 -14.41
C PHE A 208 4.03 20.37 -14.18
N ALA A 209 4.72 19.52 -13.42
CA ALA A 209 4.24 18.18 -13.14
C ALA A 209 3.12 18.22 -12.09
N SER A 210 1.88 17.97 -12.50
CA SER A 210 0.75 17.78 -11.59
C SER A 210 0.75 16.38 -10.98
N LEU A 211 0.22 16.23 -9.77
CA LEU A 211 0.09 14.94 -9.08
C LEU A 211 -0.63 13.89 -9.94
N ALA A 212 -1.71 14.27 -10.62
CA ALA A 212 -2.43 13.39 -11.53
C ALA A 212 -1.53 12.90 -12.68
N SER A 213 -0.74 13.80 -13.27
CA SER A 213 0.20 13.43 -14.33
C SER A 213 1.32 12.52 -13.82
N ILE A 214 1.72 12.62 -12.55
CA ILE A 214 2.73 11.74 -11.94
C ILE A 214 2.13 10.35 -11.72
N VAL A 215 0.89 10.26 -11.22
CA VAL A 215 0.18 8.99 -11.04
C VAL A 215 0.00 8.28 -12.39
N ASP A 216 -0.45 9.00 -13.41
CA ASP A 216 -0.60 8.46 -14.77
C ASP A 216 0.73 8.00 -15.35
N PHE A 217 1.82 8.72 -15.07
CA PHE A 217 3.17 8.32 -15.50
C PHE A 217 3.61 7.01 -14.84
N ILE A 218 3.42 6.87 -13.52
CA ILE A 218 3.76 5.65 -12.78
C ILE A 218 2.94 4.45 -13.30
N ALA A 219 1.62 4.65 -13.50
CA ALA A 219 0.73 3.62 -14.02
C ALA A 219 1.12 3.17 -15.44
N ASN A 220 1.42 4.12 -16.33
CA ASN A 220 1.79 3.81 -17.72
C ASN A 220 3.18 3.17 -17.85
N ALA A 221 4.10 3.53 -16.95
CA ALA A 221 5.47 3.02 -17.00
C ALA A 221 5.58 1.57 -16.48
N ASN A 222 4.53 1.00 -15.88
CA ASN A 222 4.51 -0.34 -15.27
C ASN A 222 5.72 -0.61 -14.36
N ILE A 223 6.17 0.42 -13.65
CA ILE A 223 7.35 0.36 -12.77
C ILE A 223 7.03 -0.37 -11.47
N THR A 224 5.77 -0.29 -11.02
CA THR A 224 5.33 -0.84 -9.74
C THR A 224 4.48 -2.09 -9.95
N THR A 225 4.74 -3.12 -9.16
CA THR A 225 3.91 -4.35 -9.10
C THR A 225 2.65 -4.15 -8.26
N VAL A 226 2.64 -3.10 -7.44
CA VAL A 226 1.55 -2.74 -6.53
C VAL A 226 0.78 -1.55 -7.09
N ASP A 227 -0.55 -1.61 -6.99
CA ASP A 227 -1.44 -0.50 -7.33
C ASP A 227 -1.28 0.61 -6.29
N LEU A 228 -0.76 1.76 -6.72
CA LEU A 228 -0.57 2.93 -5.87
C LEU A 228 -1.77 3.87 -5.99
N ALA A 229 -2.32 4.30 -4.85
CA ALA A 229 -3.36 5.32 -4.83
C ALA A 229 -2.76 6.73 -4.97
N ILE A 230 -3.60 7.70 -5.32
CA ILE A 230 -3.20 9.11 -5.47
C ILE A 230 -2.59 9.65 -4.16
N ASN A 231 -3.11 9.22 -3.00
CA ASN A 231 -2.60 9.63 -1.69
C ASN A 231 -1.20 9.07 -1.42
N ASP A 232 -0.89 7.86 -1.89
CA ASP A 232 0.42 7.25 -1.73
C ASP A 232 1.48 8.06 -2.50
N VAL A 233 1.17 8.46 -3.74
CA VAL A 233 2.05 9.30 -4.56
C VAL A 233 2.20 10.71 -3.99
N ARG A 234 1.15 11.27 -3.38
CA ARG A 234 1.22 12.56 -2.67
C ARG A 234 2.24 12.49 -1.54
N SER A 235 2.20 11.44 -0.71
CA SER A 235 3.15 11.25 0.38
C SER A 235 4.59 11.12 -0.13
N LEU A 236 4.84 10.47 -1.27
CA LEU A 236 6.18 10.47 -1.88
C LEU A 236 6.64 11.87 -2.29
N CYS A 237 5.74 12.67 -2.88
CA CYS A 237 6.06 14.04 -3.26
C CYS A 237 6.35 14.89 -2.02
N GLU A 238 5.61 14.71 -0.92
CA GLU A 238 5.89 15.38 0.35
C GLU A 238 7.29 15.04 0.89
N VAL A 239 7.71 13.77 0.84
CA VAL A 239 9.08 13.37 1.21
C VAL A 239 10.12 14.13 0.36
N LEU A 240 9.93 14.21 -0.95
CA LEU A 240 10.82 14.98 -1.83
C LEU A 240 10.80 16.49 -1.55
N VAL A 241 9.70 17.03 -1.05
CA VAL A 241 9.60 18.44 -0.62
C VAL A 241 10.40 18.65 0.67
N TYR A 242 10.28 17.73 1.64
CA TYR A 242 11.05 17.81 2.88
C TYR A 242 12.55 17.63 2.67
N ASP A 243 12.95 16.83 1.67
CA ASP A 243 14.34 16.69 1.23
C ASP A 243 14.85 17.90 0.42
N GLU A 244 14.03 18.95 0.25
CA GLU A 244 14.31 20.15 -0.56
C GLU A 244 14.64 19.84 -2.04
N LYS A 245 14.29 18.65 -2.51
CA LYS A 245 14.54 18.21 -3.90
C LYS A 245 13.51 18.77 -4.87
N ILE A 246 12.27 18.91 -4.42
CA ILE A 246 11.19 19.53 -5.18
C ILE A 246 10.50 20.60 -4.34
N GLU A 247 9.85 21.54 -5.00
CA GLU A 247 9.08 22.62 -4.37
C GLU A 247 7.67 22.67 -4.99
N PRO A 248 6.63 22.92 -4.18
CA PRO A 248 5.29 23.14 -4.69
C PRO A 248 5.19 24.50 -5.41
N VAL A 249 4.38 24.57 -6.47
CA VAL A 249 4.16 25.81 -7.22
C VAL A 249 3.03 26.61 -6.56
N GLU A 250 3.32 27.80 -6.03
CA GLU A 250 2.38 28.62 -5.21
C GLU A 250 1.02 28.89 -5.86
N HIS A 251 0.95 28.96 -7.19
CA HIS A 251 -0.26 29.30 -7.93
C HIS A 251 -1.00 28.10 -8.55
N MET A 252 -0.51 26.87 -8.33
CA MET A 252 -1.08 25.66 -8.90
C MET A 252 -1.28 24.58 -7.84
N ILE A 253 -2.48 24.00 -7.81
CA ILE A 253 -2.81 22.92 -6.88
C ILE A 253 -2.04 21.66 -7.26
N ASP A 254 -1.44 21.01 -6.26
CA ASP A 254 -0.75 19.72 -6.38
C ASP A 254 0.22 19.64 -7.58
N SER A 255 0.92 20.75 -7.85
CA SER A 255 1.90 20.86 -8.94
C SER A 255 3.28 21.14 -8.37
N TYR A 256 4.27 20.42 -8.90
CA TYR A 256 5.63 20.42 -8.36
C TYR A 256 6.62 20.84 -9.43
N LYS A 257 7.65 21.57 -8.99
CA LYS A 257 8.86 21.86 -9.77
C LYS A 257 10.09 21.40 -8.99
N VAL A 258 11.17 21.07 -9.69
CA VAL A 258 12.43 20.64 -9.05
C VAL A 258 13.24 21.85 -8.60
N THR A 259 14.00 21.74 -7.52
CA THR A 259 14.94 22.79 -7.12
C THR A 259 16.23 22.70 -7.94
N TRP A 260 16.84 23.85 -8.27
CA TRP A 260 18.10 23.85 -9.01
C TRP A 260 19.23 23.15 -8.23
N SER A 261 19.22 23.25 -6.90
CA SER A 261 20.16 22.55 -6.02
C SER A 261 20.14 21.03 -6.25
N SER A 262 18.94 20.44 -6.33
CA SER A 262 18.79 19.00 -6.55
C SER A 262 19.30 18.54 -7.92
N ILE A 263 19.21 19.39 -8.94
CA ILE A 263 19.75 19.10 -10.27
C ILE A 263 21.28 19.07 -10.25
N LEU A 264 21.89 20.02 -9.54
CA LEU A 264 23.34 20.07 -9.36
C LEU A 264 23.84 18.87 -8.54
N GLU A 265 23.13 18.49 -7.48
CA GLU A 265 23.44 17.30 -6.67
C GLU A 265 23.41 16.01 -7.51
N ALA A 266 22.45 15.91 -8.43
CA ALA A 266 22.36 14.79 -9.36
C ALA A 266 23.46 14.78 -10.45
N GLY A 267 24.35 15.80 -10.46
CA GLY A 267 25.48 15.92 -11.37
C GLY A 267 25.12 16.51 -12.74
N TYR A 268 23.93 17.09 -12.89
CA TYR A 268 23.50 17.72 -14.14
C TYR A 268 23.58 19.25 -14.04
N GLY A 269 23.41 19.94 -15.17
CA GLY A 269 23.34 21.40 -15.21
C GLY A 269 24.69 22.11 -15.13
N ARG A 270 25.80 21.37 -15.05
CA ARG A 270 27.19 21.87 -15.08
C ARG A 270 27.93 21.59 -16.39
N ASP A 271 27.21 21.21 -17.44
CA ASP A 271 27.81 20.94 -18.75
C ASP A 271 28.55 22.15 -19.33
N TYR A 272 28.25 23.36 -18.83
CA TYR A 272 28.96 24.59 -19.16
C TYR A 272 30.41 24.64 -18.65
N GLU A 273 30.79 23.80 -17.68
CA GLU A 273 32.15 23.73 -17.13
C GLU A 273 33.05 22.80 -17.94
N ASN A 274 32.47 21.90 -18.74
CA ASN A 274 33.22 20.94 -19.53
C ASN A 274 34.00 21.67 -20.65
N PRO A 275 35.34 21.50 -20.75
CA PRO A 275 36.16 22.13 -21.77
C PRO A 275 35.69 21.85 -23.21
N SER A 276 35.05 20.69 -23.43
CA SER A 276 34.52 20.28 -24.73
C SER A 276 33.38 21.17 -25.23
N ASN A 277 32.69 21.87 -24.32
CA ASN A 277 31.49 22.67 -24.60
C ASN A 277 31.76 24.17 -24.70
N GLU A 278 33.02 24.60 -24.62
CA GLU A 278 33.41 26.02 -24.67
C GLU A 278 32.94 26.74 -25.93
N ALA A 279 32.85 26.03 -27.05
CA ALA A 279 32.37 26.57 -28.32
C ALA A 279 30.91 27.07 -28.27
N PHE A 280 30.12 26.58 -27.30
CA PHE A 280 28.69 26.91 -27.15
C PHE A 280 28.42 28.01 -26.12
N ILE A 281 29.46 28.56 -25.47
CA ILE A 281 29.32 29.49 -24.33
C ILE A 281 30.04 30.79 -24.63
N SER A 282 29.36 31.91 -24.39
CA SER A 282 30.05 33.20 -24.47
C SER A 282 31.04 33.38 -23.31
N PRO A 283 32.29 33.84 -23.57
CA PRO A 283 33.33 33.98 -22.53
C PRO A 283 32.91 34.85 -21.33
N LYS A 284 32.08 35.87 -21.57
CA LYS A 284 31.55 36.78 -20.53
C LYS A 284 30.56 36.08 -19.60
N LEU A 285 29.84 35.08 -20.10
CA LEU A 285 28.82 34.37 -19.33
C LEU A 285 29.46 33.22 -18.52
N LYS A 286 30.54 32.62 -19.05
CA LYS A 286 31.40 31.68 -18.32
C LYS A 286 32.04 32.32 -17.08
N SER A 287 32.55 33.56 -17.19
CA SER A 287 33.13 34.27 -16.02
C SER A 287 32.09 34.72 -14.99
N LEU A 288 30.82 34.85 -15.37
CA LEU A 288 29.72 35.15 -14.45
C LEU A 288 29.17 33.89 -13.75
N ALA A 289 29.21 32.74 -14.44
CA ALA A 289 28.77 31.44 -13.93
C ALA A 289 29.82 30.73 -13.06
N ALA A 290 31.08 31.21 -13.05
CA ALA A 290 32.13 30.68 -12.19
C ALA A 290 31.72 30.75 -10.70
N PRO A 291 31.99 29.71 -9.89
CA PRO A 291 31.45 29.58 -8.55
C PRO A 291 31.94 30.72 -7.66
N LYS A 292 31.00 31.57 -7.23
CA LYS A 292 31.23 32.63 -6.24
C LYS A 292 30.95 32.05 -4.85
N HIS A 293 31.90 31.28 -4.33
CA HIS A 293 32.16 31.01 -2.91
C HIS A 293 31.14 30.27 -2.00
N PHE A 294 29.95 29.86 -2.43
CA PHE A 294 29.05 29.11 -1.53
C PHE A 294 28.36 27.95 -2.24
N SER A 295 29.01 26.79 -2.22
CA SER A 295 28.41 25.53 -2.66
C SER A 295 29.00 24.40 -1.83
N ILE A 296 28.14 23.74 -1.06
CA ILE A 296 28.50 22.57 -0.22
C ILE A 296 29.07 21.45 -1.09
N PHE A 297 28.67 21.40 -2.37
CA PHE A 297 29.04 20.37 -3.33
C PHE A 297 30.33 20.68 -4.11
N ASP A 298 30.90 21.90 -4.00
CA ASP A 298 32.09 22.31 -4.76
C ASP A 298 33.36 22.41 -3.92
N SER A 299 33.22 22.40 -2.59
CA SER A 299 34.32 22.34 -1.64
C SER A 299 34.89 20.92 -1.53
N TYR A 300 35.55 20.45 -2.59
CA TYR A 300 36.43 19.27 -2.58
C TYR A 300 37.90 19.65 -2.35
N SER A 301 38.19 20.86 -1.87
CA SER A 301 39.55 21.28 -1.55
C SER A 301 39.97 20.73 -0.19
N VAL A 302 40.94 19.80 -0.21
CA VAL A 302 41.95 19.76 0.85
C VAL A 302 42.45 21.20 0.99
N ILE A 303 42.47 21.72 2.23
CA ILE A 303 42.90 23.09 2.53
C ILE A 303 44.17 23.37 1.73
N ASP A 304 44.07 24.27 0.75
CA ASP A 304 45.24 24.71 0.01
C ASP A 304 46.17 25.34 1.05
N SER A 305 47.42 24.90 1.13
CA SER A 305 48.35 25.35 2.17
C SER A 305 48.64 26.85 2.09
N ALA A 306 48.29 27.48 0.96
CA ALA A 306 48.32 28.92 0.74
C ALA A 306 47.13 29.69 1.37
N LEU A 307 46.03 29.02 1.69
CA LEU A 307 44.81 29.60 2.29
C LEU A 307 44.71 29.36 3.81
N ALA A 308 45.74 28.78 4.43
CA ALA A 308 45.79 28.51 5.87
C ALA A 308 45.75 29.78 6.75
N ASP A 309 46.03 30.97 6.18
CA ASP A 309 46.01 32.25 6.89
C ASP A 309 44.66 32.98 6.83
N ASP A 310 43.67 32.47 6.08
CA ASP A 310 42.35 33.09 6.05
C ASP A 310 41.56 32.67 7.30
N LYS A 311 41.31 33.64 8.20
CA LYS A 311 40.65 33.41 9.49
C LYS A 311 39.26 32.77 9.37
N ASP A 312 38.63 32.91 8.20
CA ASP A 312 37.33 32.32 7.90
C ASP A 312 37.40 30.83 7.55
N LEU A 313 38.58 30.24 7.28
CA LEU A 313 38.68 28.82 6.88
C LEU A 313 38.86 27.84 8.05
N VAL A 314 39.09 28.34 9.27
CA VAL A 314 39.20 27.51 10.47
C VAL A 314 37.85 27.51 11.20
N TYR A 315 36.85 26.89 10.56
CA TYR A 315 35.44 26.80 11.00
C TYR A 315 35.26 25.89 12.24
N PHE A 316 35.79 26.30 13.40
CA PHE A 316 35.23 26.16 14.77
C PHE A 316 36.30 26.42 15.82
N ASP A 317 37.53 25.96 15.58
CA ASP A 317 38.60 25.97 16.59
C ASP A 317 39.17 27.36 16.88
N SER A 318 39.03 28.32 15.96
CA SER A 318 39.49 29.71 16.17
C SER A 318 38.70 30.46 17.26
N TRP A 319 37.46 30.05 17.53
CA TRP A 319 36.60 30.64 18.57
C TRP A 319 36.84 30.07 19.98
N ILE A 320 37.63 29.01 20.12
CA ILE A 320 37.92 28.39 21.43
C ILE A 320 39.12 29.07 22.12
N TYR A 321 39.94 29.81 21.37
CA TYR A 321 41.20 30.38 21.86
C TYR A 321 41.22 31.91 22.03
N ASP A 322 40.07 32.58 21.87
CA ASP A 322 39.89 34.00 22.26
C ASP A 322 39.19 34.15 23.62
#